data_AF-A0A3D0YR08-F1
#
_entry.id   AF-A0A3D0YR08-F1
#
_cell.length_a   1.000
_cell.length_b   1.000
_cell.length_c   1.000
_cell.angle_alpha   90.00
_cell.angle_beta   90.00
_cell.angle_gamma   90.00
#
_symmetry.space_group_name_H-M   'P 1'
#
loop_
_entity.id
_entity.type
_entity.pdbx_description
1 polymer ?
#
loop_
_entity_poly.entity_id
_entity_poly.type
_entity_poly.pdbx_seq_one_letter_code
_entity_poly.pdbx_strand_id
1 'polypeptide(L)'
;MYEATGKLKVKFDTQTFPSGFTKREFVITTGDENYPQDIKFELIKDKCSWLDNFEQGQDLTVNFDIRGNEYKDKYYVNLNCWKILGAGNANSGGTNPKSQAPTQATNSGQAEPSPDDLVSDDIPF
;
A
#
# COMPACT_ATOMS: atom_id res chain seq x y z
N MET A 1 11.43 1.76 16.44
CA MET A 1 11.00 1.41 15.07
C MET A 1 11.46 0.00 14.79
N TYR A 2 10.51 -0.89 14.51
CA TYR A 2 10.74 -2.30 14.21
C TYR A 2 10.19 -2.63 12.83
N GLU A 3 10.72 -3.71 12.24
CA GLU A 3 10.30 -4.24 10.96
C GLU A 3 9.99 -5.73 11.09
N ALA A 4 8.98 -6.20 10.37
CA ALA A 4 8.68 -7.62 10.21
C ALA A 4 8.31 -7.91 8.76
N THR A 5 8.70 -9.09 8.28
CA THR A 5 8.34 -9.60 6.95
C THR A 5 7.55 -10.89 7.09
N GLY A 6 6.57 -11.06 6.21
CA GLY A 6 5.72 -12.25 6.26
C GLY A 6 4.56 -12.20 5.29
N LYS A 7 3.81 -13.30 5.28
CA LYS A 7 2.65 -13.47 4.42
C LYS A 7 1.39 -12.97 5.11
N LEU A 8 0.61 -12.11 4.45
CA LEU A 8 -0.67 -11.64 4.98
C LEU A 8 -1.65 -12.81 5.13
N LYS A 9 -1.94 -13.20 6.36
CA LYS A 9 -2.80 -14.35 6.67
C LYS A 9 -4.26 -13.95 6.82
N VAL A 10 -4.53 -12.90 7.59
CA VAL A 10 -5.89 -12.46 7.91
C VAL A 10 -5.99 -10.96 7.83
N LYS A 11 -7.09 -10.46 7.24
CA LYS A 11 -7.52 -9.06 7.31
C LYS A 11 -8.82 -9.02 8.10
N PHE A 12 -8.87 -8.25 9.18
CA PHE A 12 -10.12 -8.01 9.90
C PHE A 12 -10.81 -6.75 9.37
N ASP A 13 -12.10 -6.62 9.69
CA ASP A 13 -12.87 -5.41 9.39
C ASP A 13 -12.40 -4.22 10.23
N THR A 14 -12.54 -3.02 9.68
CA THR A 14 -12.25 -1.79 10.41
C THR A 14 -13.29 -1.60 11.52
N GLN A 15 -12.81 -1.47 12.76
CA GLN A 15 -13.62 -1.16 13.92
C GLN A 15 -13.64 0.36 14.14
N THR A 16 -14.84 0.91 14.34
CA THR A 16 -15.06 2.33 14.65
C THR A 16 -15.64 2.47 16.05
N PHE A 17 -15.01 3.31 16.86
CA PHE A 17 -15.43 3.56 18.24
C PHE A 17 -16.23 4.87 18.33
N PRO A 18 -17.09 5.06 19.36
CA PRO A 18 -17.89 6.29 19.51
C PRO A 18 -17.07 7.59 19.55
N SER A 19 -15.78 7.52 19.90
CA SER A 19 -14.86 8.66 19.87
C SER A 19 -14.41 9.10 18.47
N GLY A 20 -14.83 8.39 17.41
CA GLY A 20 -14.30 8.56 16.06
C GLY A 20 -12.93 7.91 15.86
N PHE A 21 -12.37 7.26 16.89
CA PHE A 21 -11.19 6.43 16.73
C PHE A 21 -11.54 5.23 15.85
N THR A 22 -10.70 4.94 14.86
CA THR A 22 -10.81 3.73 14.04
C THR A 22 -9.56 2.89 14.18
N LYS A 23 -9.75 1.58 14.20
CA LYS A 23 -8.69 0.60 14.26
C LYS A 23 -9.01 -0.55 13.32
N ARG A 24 -8.01 -1.04 12.60
CA ARG A 24 -8.11 -2.28 11.82
C ARG A 24 -6.97 -3.20 12.19
N GLU A 25 -7.27 -4.46 12.39
CA GLU A 25 -6.27 -5.47 12.75
C GLU A 25 -5.98 -6.37 11.55
N PHE A 26 -4.79 -6.95 11.52
CA PHE A 26 -4.40 -7.96 10.54
C PHE A 26 -3.33 -8.88 11.10
N VAL A 27 -3.16 -10.05 10.50
CA VAL A 27 -2.16 -11.04 10.91
C VAL A 27 -1.23 -11.33 9.74
N ILE A 28 0.08 -11.34 9.99
CA ILE A 28 1.06 -11.92 9.07
C ILE A 28 1.64 -13.19 9.68
N THR A 29 1.94 -14.16 8.84
CA THR A 29 2.78 -15.31 9.21
C THR A 29 4.23 -14.98 8.87
N THR A 30 5.14 -15.03 9.84
CA THR A 30 6.56 -14.75 9.63
C THR A 30 7.19 -15.73 8.63
N GLY A 31 8.17 -15.26 7.86
CA GLY A 31 8.90 -16.08 6.87
C GLY A 31 9.96 -17.03 7.44
N ASP A 32 9.92 -17.34 8.74
CA ASP A 32 10.84 -18.32 9.34
C ASP A 32 10.36 -19.73 8.99
N GLU A 33 11.18 -20.48 8.24
CA GLU A 33 10.85 -21.83 7.76
C GLU A 33 10.73 -22.85 8.90
N ASN A 34 11.48 -22.64 9.99
CA ASN A 34 11.51 -23.60 11.10
C ASN A 34 10.42 -23.30 12.13
N TYR A 35 10.09 -22.02 12.34
CA TYR A 35 9.15 -21.60 13.38
C TYR A 35 8.26 -20.44 12.92
N PRO A 36 7.34 -20.68 11.95
CA PRO A 36 6.42 -19.65 11.52
C PRO A 36 5.54 -19.19 12.69
N GLN A 37 5.45 -17.88 12.88
CA GLN A 37 4.62 -17.24 13.91
C GLN A 37 3.54 -16.39 13.25
N ASP A 38 2.31 -16.51 13.75
CA ASP A 38 1.21 -15.63 13.38
C ASP A 38 1.22 -14.40 14.29
N ILE A 39 1.63 -13.27 13.75
CA ILE A 39 1.78 -12.02 14.50
C ILE A 39 0.68 -11.05 14.09
N LYS A 40 -0.08 -10.57 15.09
CA LYS A 40 -1.16 -9.60 14.88
C LYS A 40 -0.64 -8.16 15.01
N PHE A 41 -1.01 -7.35 14.03
CA PHE A 41 -0.71 -5.93 13.95
C PHE A 41 -2.01 -5.11 13.93
N GLU A 42 -1.89 -3.83 14.29
CA GLU A 42 -2.99 -2.86 14.18
C GLU A 42 -2.60 -1.67 13.32
N LEU A 43 -3.57 -1.16 12.57
CA LEU A 43 -3.54 0.13 11.89
C LEU A 43 -4.54 1.02 12.59
N ILE A 44 -4.22 2.30 12.73
CA ILE A 44 -5.09 3.30 13.37
C ILE A 44 -5.48 4.39 12.38
N LYS A 45 -6.68 4.95 12.56
CA LYS A 45 -7.17 6.13 11.82
C LYS A 45 -7.09 5.95 10.29
N ASP A 46 -6.42 6.88 9.61
CA ASP A 46 -6.22 6.97 8.17
C ASP A 46 -5.55 5.73 7.57
N LYS A 47 -4.79 4.98 8.37
CA LYS A 47 -3.99 3.84 7.88
C LYS A 47 -4.82 2.56 7.75
N CYS A 48 -6.02 2.52 8.32
CA CYS A 48 -6.90 1.35 8.24
C CYS A 48 -7.22 0.98 6.78
N SER A 49 -7.34 1.96 5.89
CA SER A 49 -7.64 1.75 4.47
C SER A 49 -6.44 1.24 3.67
N TRP A 50 -5.22 1.32 4.21
CA TRP A 50 -4.04 0.84 3.48
C TRP A 50 -4.09 -0.65 3.23
N LEU A 51 -4.69 -1.40 4.16
CA LEU A 51 -4.87 -2.83 4.05
C LEU A 51 -5.78 -3.23 2.87
N ASP A 52 -6.59 -2.31 2.33
CA ASP A 52 -7.44 -2.57 1.17
C ASP A 52 -6.64 -2.79 -0.12
N ASN A 53 -5.39 -2.33 -0.18
CA ASN A 53 -4.51 -2.53 -1.34
C ASN A 53 -3.81 -3.90 -1.36
N PHE A 54 -4.02 -4.73 -0.34
CA PHE A 54 -3.34 -6.01 -0.18
C PHE A 54 -4.32 -7.15 -0.05
N GLU A 55 -3.97 -8.30 -0.62
CA GLU A 55 -4.77 -9.53 -0.58
C GLU A 55 -4.16 -10.57 0.36
N GLN A 56 -5.01 -11.43 0.93
CA GLN A 56 -4.53 -12.56 1.72
C GLN A 56 -3.61 -13.45 0.87
N GLY A 57 -2.53 -13.94 1.47
CA GLY A 57 -1.49 -14.72 0.81
C GLY A 57 -0.33 -13.90 0.22
N GLN A 58 -0.45 -12.56 0.16
CA GLN A 58 0.63 -11.70 -0.33
C GLN A 58 1.76 -11.54 0.69
N ASP A 59 2.99 -11.43 0.19
CA ASP A 59 4.15 -11.14 1.02
C ASP A 59 4.29 -9.64 1.27
N LEU A 60 4.44 -9.28 2.55
CA LEU A 60 4.48 -7.91 3.04
C LEU A 60 5.71 -7.69 3.93
N THR A 61 6.21 -6.47 3.90
CA THR A 61 7.10 -5.89 4.91
C THR A 61 6.33 -4.81 5.66
N VAL A 62 6.23 -4.93 6.99
CA VAL A 62 5.54 -3.97 7.85
C VAL A 62 6.52 -3.27 8.76
N ASN A 63 6.39 -1.95 8.90
CA ASN A 63 7.12 -1.18 9.91
C ASN A 63 6.14 -0.75 10.99
N PHE A 64 6.55 -0.93 12.24
CA PHE A 64 5.69 -0.76 13.40
C PHE A 64 6.45 -0.28 14.62
N ASP A 65 5.67 0.20 15.59
CA ASP A 65 6.13 0.45 16.95
C ASP A 65 5.50 -0.53 17.92
N ILE A 66 6.25 -0.91 18.94
CA ILE A 66 5.75 -1.70 20.06
C ILE A 66 5.18 -0.73 21.09
N ARG A 67 3.90 -0.85 21.40
CA ARG A 67 3.21 -0.06 22.41
C ARG A 67 2.80 -0.96 23.57
N GLY A 68 3.31 -0.65 24.75
CA GLY A 68 2.85 -1.27 26.00
C GLY A 68 1.72 -0.43 26.59
N ASN A 69 0.64 -1.09 26.99
CA ASN A 69 -0.46 -0.50 27.74
C ASN A 69 -0.70 -1.34 29.00
N GLU A 70 -1.00 -0.68 30.11
CA GLU A 70 -1.40 -1.34 31.35
C GLU A 70 -2.89 -1.06 31.61
N TYR A 71 -3.63 -2.10 31.97
CA TYR A 71 -5.01 -1.99 32.41
C TYR A 71 -5.32 -3.04 33.47
N LYS A 72 -5.59 -2.59 34.70
CA LYS A 72 -5.93 -3.44 35.85
C LYS A 72 -4.84 -4.48 36.16
N ASP A 73 -3.61 -4.02 36.30
CA ASP A 73 -2.40 -4.79 36.56
C ASP A 73 -2.08 -5.83 35.47
N LYS A 74 -2.70 -5.68 34.29
CA LYS A 74 -2.43 -6.50 33.10
C LYS A 74 -1.75 -5.66 32.04
N TYR A 75 -0.66 -6.20 31.50
CA TYR A 75 0.12 -5.56 30.45
C TYR A 75 -0.27 -6.13 29.10
N TYR A 76 -0.60 -5.23 28.18
CA TYR A 76 -0.97 -5.55 26.81
C TYR A 76 0.05 -4.93 25.87
N VAL A 77 0.39 -5.66 24.83
CA VAL A 77 1.27 -5.18 23.76
C VAL A 77 0.43 -4.99 22.51
N ASN A 78 0.56 -3.81 21.91
CA ASN A 78 -0.02 -3.47 20.63
C ASN A 78 1.12 -3.20 19.64
N LEU A 79 1.08 -3.89 18.50
CA LEU A 79 2.02 -3.68 17.40
C LEU A 79 1.39 -2.71 16.41
N ASN A 80 1.63 -1.42 16.64
CA ASN A 80 1.04 -0.36 15.84
C ASN A 80 1.84 -0.18 14.55
N CYS A 81 1.29 -0.69 13.46
CA CYS A 81 1.84 -0.62 12.12
C CYS A 81 1.58 0.76 11.52
N TRP A 82 2.64 1.39 11.02
CA TRP A 82 2.56 2.71 10.39
C TRP A 82 3.10 2.74 8.96
N LYS A 83 3.56 1.60 8.42
CA LYS A 83 3.96 1.41 7.02
C LYS A 83 3.78 -0.05 6.59
N ILE A 84 3.22 -0.27 5.40
CA ILE A 84 3.11 -1.59 4.76
C ILE A 84 3.71 -1.48 3.36
N LEU A 85 4.60 -2.40 3.01
CA LEU A 85 5.19 -2.54 1.69
C LEU A 85 4.86 -3.93 1.16
N GLY A 86 4.27 -4.03 -0.04
CA GLY A 86 4.07 -5.32 -0.70
C GLY A 86 5.33 -5.78 -1.44
N ALA A 87 5.45 -7.08 -1.69
CA ALA A 87 6.45 -7.64 -2.60
C ALA A 87 6.28 -7.02 -4.01
N GLY A 88 7.12 -6.04 -4.33
CA GLY A 88 7.06 -5.24 -5.57
C GLY A 88 7.00 -3.72 -5.37
N ASN A 89 6.65 -3.24 -4.16
CA ASN A 89 6.51 -1.81 -3.83
C ASN A 89 7.64 -1.26 -2.96
N ALA A 90 8.83 -1.85 -3.04
CA ALA A 90 10.03 -1.31 -2.38
C ALA A 90 10.49 0.06 -2.95
N ASN A 91 9.75 0.62 -3.92
CA ASN A 91 10.08 1.89 -4.59
C ASN A 91 8.89 2.85 -4.75
N SER A 92 8.00 2.94 -3.77
CA SER A 92 6.92 3.94 -3.77
C SER A 92 7.06 4.90 -2.59
N GLY A 93 8.12 5.71 -2.62
CA GLY A 93 8.15 6.97 -1.89
C GLY A 93 7.27 8.00 -2.59
N GLY A 94 6.17 8.40 -1.94
CA GLY A 94 5.44 9.65 -2.19
C GLY A 94 4.85 9.84 -3.58
N THR A 95 3.64 9.32 -3.84
CA THR A 95 2.81 9.83 -4.94
C THR A 95 1.97 11.00 -4.42
N ASN A 96 2.44 12.22 -4.69
CA ASN A 96 1.62 13.42 -4.62
C ASN A 96 0.36 13.22 -5.50
N PRO A 97 -0.83 13.70 -5.08
CA PRO A 97 -2.01 13.67 -5.93
C PRO A 97 -1.75 14.49 -7.21
N LYS A 98 -1.85 13.77 -8.34
CA LYS A 98 -1.74 14.25 -9.70
C LYS A 98 -2.78 15.35 -9.94
N SER A 99 -2.35 16.58 -10.20
CA SER A 99 -3.21 17.61 -10.78
C SER A 99 -3.68 17.12 -12.16
N GLN A 100 -4.98 16.89 -12.31
CA GLN A 100 -5.63 16.62 -13.59
C GLN A 100 -5.53 17.86 -14.49
N ALA A 101 -4.89 17.72 -15.64
CA ALA A 101 -5.12 18.60 -16.79
C ALA A 101 -6.34 18.08 -17.59
N PRO A 102 -7.18 18.95 -18.17
CA PRO A 102 -8.36 18.51 -18.91
C PRO A 102 -7.97 18.06 -20.32
N THR A 103 -8.40 16.86 -20.71
CA THR A 103 -8.29 16.34 -22.07
C THR A 103 -9.49 16.77 -22.92
N GLN A 104 -9.18 17.38 -24.07
CA GLN A 104 -10.10 17.76 -25.14
C GLN A 104 -10.71 16.55 -25.83
N ALA A 105 -11.94 16.75 -26.32
CA ALA A 105 -12.77 15.78 -27.01
C ALA A 105 -12.32 15.51 -28.47
N THR A 106 -12.34 14.23 -28.82
CA THR A 106 -12.76 13.57 -30.09
C THR A 106 -12.60 14.30 -31.43
N ASN A 107 -11.89 13.67 -32.39
CA ASN A 107 -12.50 13.23 -33.66
C ASN A 107 -11.58 12.32 -34.53
N SER A 108 -12.19 11.22 -34.97
CA SER A 108 -12.02 10.44 -36.22
C SER A 108 -10.70 10.47 -37.01
N GLY A 109 -10.03 9.31 -37.04
CA GLY A 109 -9.67 8.55 -38.25
C GLY A 109 -8.68 9.16 -39.25
N GLN A 110 -7.41 8.74 -39.18
CA GLN A 110 -6.56 8.55 -40.36
C GLN A 110 -5.32 7.72 -39.99
N ALA A 111 -4.95 6.76 -40.83
CA ALA A 111 -3.75 5.95 -40.67
C ALA A 111 -2.49 6.83 -40.75
N GLU A 112 -1.52 6.59 -39.88
CA GLU A 112 -0.23 7.30 -39.87
C GLU A 112 0.66 6.87 -41.06
N PRO A 113 1.29 7.81 -41.78
CA PRO A 113 2.30 7.50 -42.79
C PRO A 113 3.63 7.09 -42.16
N SER A 114 4.41 6.31 -42.91
CA SER A 114 5.70 5.74 -42.46
C SER A 114 6.80 6.81 -42.43
N PRO A 115 7.85 6.65 -41.60
CA PRO A 115 8.95 7.61 -41.47
C PRO A 115 9.81 7.83 -42.74
N ASP A 116 9.56 7.08 -43.82
CA ASP A 116 10.22 7.29 -45.13
C ASP A 116 9.66 8.51 -45.92
N ASP A 117 8.48 9.02 -45.58
CA ASP A 117 7.86 10.15 -46.29
C ASP A 117 8.39 11.54 -45.86
N LEU A 118 9.28 11.61 -44.85
CA LEU A 118 9.81 12.88 -44.32
C LEU A 118 11.12 13.34 -45.00
N VAL A 119 11.66 12.58 -45.95
CA VAL A 119 13.01 12.82 -46.51
C VAL A 119 13.00 13.43 -47.91
N SER A 120 11.84 13.61 -48.53
CA SER A 120 11.73 14.20 -49.87
C SER A 120 10.72 15.34 -49.90
N ASP A 121 11.25 16.56 -49.87
CA ASP A 121 11.26 17.49 -51.00
C ASP A 121 10.90 18.94 -50.63
N ASP A 122 11.86 19.81 -50.96
CA ASP A 122 11.70 21.18 -51.45
C ASP A 122 11.41 22.31 -50.45
N ILE A 123 12.49 22.84 -49.84
CA ILE A 123 12.54 24.18 -49.22
C ILE A 123 13.00 25.18 -50.29
N PRO A 124 12.13 26.08 -50.80
CA PRO A 124 12.59 27.21 -51.59
C PRO A 124 13.14 28.33 -50.68
N PHE A 125 14.24 28.95 -51.13
CA PHE A 125 14.95 30.07 -50.49
C PHE A 125 14.14 31.37 -50.42
#